data_AF-A0A8X6HMB1-F1
#
_entry.id   AF-A0A8X6HMB1-F1
#
_cell.length_a   1.000
_cell.length_b   1.000
_cell.length_c   1.000
_cell.angle_alpha   90.00
_cell.angle_beta   90.00
_cell.angle_gamma   90.00
#
_symmetry.space_group_name_H-M   'P 1'
#
loop_
_entity.id
_entity.type
_entity.pdbx_description
1 polymer ?
#
loop_
_entity_poly.entity_id
_entity_poly.type
_entity_poly.pdbx_seq_one_letter_code
_entity_poly.pdbx_strand_id
1 'polypeptide(L)'
;MSFHSDNETRGLGYMVTVVQQDCPLPTCDGTFDKPDFVISSPNYPLPYDNGRTCTYTVHKYHPSVCRLLMKVIAFDVEEDPHCGSDFLNVGGDRLCGVMTEGQICKLFYSKLALITKALHFEK
;
A
#
# COMPACT_ATOMS: atom_id res chain seq x y z
N MET A 1 29.47 6.19 -8.80
CA MET A 1 30.64 6.90 -8.25
C MET A 1 31.69 7.01 -9.36
N SER A 2 32.34 8.16 -9.56
CA SER A 2 33.41 8.32 -10.56
C SER A 2 34.63 9.06 -10.00
N PHE A 3 35.81 8.64 -10.44
CA PHE A 3 37.09 9.29 -10.15
C PHE A 3 37.72 9.69 -11.49
N HIS A 4 38.29 10.89 -11.53
CA HIS A 4 38.99 11.42 -12.71
C HIS A 4 40.32 12.02 -12.26
N SER A 5 41.38 11.79 -13.03
CA SER A 5 42.69 12.41 -12.87
C SER A 5 43.14 13.04 -14.19
N ASP A 6 43.95 14.08 -14.11
CA ASP A 6 44.57 14.75 -15.26
C ASP A 6 46.00 14.21 -15.51
N ASN A 7 46.73 14.88 -16.42
CA ASN A 7 48.08 14.50 -16.83
C ASN A 7 49.19 15.16 -15.97
N GLU A 8 48.83 15.78 -14.84
CA GLU A 8 49.78 16.47 -13.97
C GLU A 8 50.22 15.57 -12.79
N THR A 9 50.58 16.19 -11.66
CA THR A 9 51.18 15.54 -10.49
C THR A 9 50.19 14.59 -9.78
N ARG A 10 50.68 13.45 -9.27
CA ARG A 10 49.84 12.37 -8.69
C ARG A 10 50.00 12.26 -7.17
N GLY A 11 48.92 11.83 -6.50
CA GLY A 11 48.90 11.50 -5.06
C GLY A 11 48.73 10.00 -4.77
N LEU A 12 48.61 9.61 -3.50
CA LEU A 12 48.55 8.21 -3.06
C LEU A 12 47.22 7.47 -3.36
N GLY A 13 46.19 8.16 -3.86
CA GLY A 13 44.91 7.56 -4.22
C GLY A 13 43.87 7.54 -3.08
N TYR A 14 42.85 6.70 -3.23
CA TYR A 14 41.76 6.54 -2.26
C TYR A 14 41.56 5.07 -1.88
N MET A 15 41.19 4.83 -0.62
CA MET A 15 40.74 3.53 -0.14
C MET A 15 39.42 3.76 0.58
N VAL A 16 38.35 3.14 0.06
CA VAL A 16 36.99 3.33 0.58
C VAL A 16 36.37 1.99 0.92
N THR A 17 35.65 1.95 2.04
CA THR A 17 34.76 0.85 2.39
C THR A 17 33.34 1.27 2.02
N VAL A 18 32.68 0.46 1.20
CA VAL A 18 31.28 0.66 0.83
C VAL A 18 30.47 -0.45 1.46
N VAL A 19 29.48 -0.09 2.29
CA VAL A 19 28.50 -1.02 2.84
C VAL A 19 27.14 -0.71 2.25
N GLN A 20 26.45 -1.73 1.75
CA GLN A 20 25.05 -1.60 1.35
C GLN A 20 24.21 -1.69 2.62
N GLN A 21 23.37 -0.68 2.85
CA GLN A 21 22.37 -0.70 3.91
C GLN A 21 21.10 -1.32 3.32
N ASP A 22 20.59 -2.37 3.96
CA ASP A 22 19.26 -2.85 3.67
C ASP A 22 18.25 -1.72 3.96
N CYS A 23 17.60 -1.24 2.91
CA CYS A 23 16.52 -0.29 3.02
C CYS A 23 15.22 -1.10 3.01
N PRO A 24 14.61 -1.39 4.18
CA PRO A 24 13.32 -2.04 4.18
C PRO A 24 12.37 -1.17 3.36
N LEU A 25 11.59 -1.82 2.52
CA LEU A 25 10.68 -1.12 1.65
C LEU A 25 9.74 -0.24 2.49
N PRO A 26 9.43 1.00 2.04
CA PRO A 26 8.57 1.90 2.80
C PRO A 26 7.26 1.21 3.17
N THR A 27 6.81 1.41 4.40
CA THR A 27 5.50 0.96 4.84
C THR A 27 4.42 1.70 4.06
N CYS A 28 3.42 0.97 3.58
CA CYS A 28 2.25 1.54 2.93
C CYS A 28 1.08 1.78 3.89
N ASP A 29 1.33 1.64 5.20
CA ASP A 29 0.31 1.84 6.22
C ASP A 29 -0.15 3.30 6.25
N GLY A 30 -1.46 3.51 6.42
CA GLY A 30 -2.07 4.82 6.40
C GLY A 30 -3.11 4.98 7.50
N THR A 31 -3.26 6.20 8.02
CA THR A 31 -4.35 6.55 8.94
C THR A 31 -5.15 7.72 8.36
N PHE A 32 -6.47 7.59 8.38
CA PHE A 32 -7.40 8.54 7.80
C PHE A 32 -8.45 8.95 8.83
N ASP A 33 -8.63 10.25 8.99
CA ASP A 33 -9.55 10.86 9.95
C ASP A 33 -10.39 11.99 9.33
N LYS A 34 -10.25 12.20 8.02
CA LYS A 34 -11.01 13.20 7.26
C LYS A 34 -12.39 12.66 6.85
N PRO A 35 -13.37 13.54 6.60
CA PRO A 35 -14.69 13.13 6.10
C PRO A 35 -14.62 12.44 4.74
N ASP A 36 -13.66 12.85 3.89
CA ASP A 36 -13.42 12.29 2.57
C ASP A 36 -11.90 12.11 2.36
N PHE A 37 -11.53 10.98 1.75
CA PHE A 37 -10.14 10.63 1.44
C PHE A 37 -10.10 9.56 0.35
N VAL A 38 -8.93 9.38 -0.26
CA VAL A 38 -8.66 8.33 -1.25
C VAL A 38 -7.61 7.38 -0.68
N ILE A 39 -7.85 6.08 -0.85
CA ILE A 39 -6.87 5.02 -0.58
C ILE A 39 -6.53 4.38 -1.93
N SER A 40 -5.24 4.21 -2.20
CA SER A 40 -4.75 3.51 -3.39
C SER A 40 -3.70 2.49 -2.97
N SER A 41 -3.50 1.46 -3.80
CA SER A 41 -2.35 0.58 -3.63
C SER A 41 -1.04 1.37 -3.77
N PRO A 42 0.07 0.88 -3.19
CA PRO A 42 1.39 1.39 -3.50
C PRO A 42 1.62 1.41 -5.02
N ASN A 43 2.32 2.44 -5.50
CA ASN A 43 2.68 2.64 -6.91
C ASN A 43 1.54 2.94 -7.89
N TYR A 44 0.26 2.92 -7.46
CA TYR A 44 -0.86 3.21 -8.36
C TYR A 44 -0.63 4.54 -9.13
N PRO A 45 -0.80 4.58 -10.46
CA PRO A 45 -1.48 3.60 -11.33
C PRO A 45 -0.62 2.44 -11.84
N LEU A 46 0.63 2.29 -11.39
CA LEU A 46 1.45 1.12 -11.69
C LEU A 46 0.97 -0.10 -10.85
N PRO A 47 1.32 -1.33 -11.28
CA PRO A 47 1.03 -2.53 -10.50
C PRO A 47 1.57 -2.45 -9.08
N TYR A 48 0.83 -3.03 -8.14
CA TYR A 48 1.28 -3.18 -6.75
C TYR A 48 2.46 -4.16 -6.67
N ASP A 49 3.31 -3.98 -5.66
CA ASP A 49 4.42 -4.89 -5.40
C ASP A 49 3.94 -6.22 -4.81
N ASN A 50 4.66 -7.31 -5.10
CA ASN A 50 4.44 -8.60 -4.45
C ASN A 50 4.94 -8.61 -2.99
N GLY A 51 4.45 -9.56 -2.18
CA GLY A 51 4.79 -9.77 -0.78
C GLY A 51 4.41 -8.65 0.21
N ARG A 52 3.48 -7.75 -0.13
CA ARG A 52 3.20 -6.52 0.65
C ARG A 52 1.89 -6.49 1.42
N THR A 53 1.97 -6.51 2.74
CA THR A 53 0.84 -6.17 3.61
C THR A 53 0.80 -4.67 3.93
N CYS A 54 -0.31 -4.03 3.58
CA CYS A 54 -0.64 -2.65 3.98
C CYS A 54 -1.82 -2.63 4.96
N THR A 55 -1.77 -1.76 5.95
CA THR A 55 -2.83 -1.54 6.94
C THR A 55 -3.35 -0.10 6.85
N TYR A 56 -4.66 0.06 6.63
CA TYR A 56 -5.29 1.37 6.52
C TYR A 56 -6.27 1.59 7.66
N THR A 57 -5.95 2.43 8.63
CA THR A 57 -6.83 2.71 9.77
C THR A 57 -7.73 3.90 9.46
N VAL A 58 -9.05 3.75 9.59
CA VAL A 58 -10.00 4.86 9.37
C VAL A 58 -10.71 5.22 10.68
N HIS A 59 -10.42 6.40 11.19
CA HIS A 59 -11.08 7.00 12.34
C HIS A 59 -12.31 7.80 11.94
N LYS A 60 -13.28 7.88 12.85
CA LYS A 60 -14.42 8.78 12.66
C LYS A 60 -13.92 10.22 12.72
N TYR A 61 -14.18 11.00 11.67
CA TYR A 61 -13.90 12.44 11.71
C TYR A 61 -14.81 13.18 12.73
N HIS A 62 -15.96 12.60 13.07
CA HIS A 62 -16.89 13.13 14.06
C HIS A 62 -17.68 12.01 14.77
N PRO A 63 -18.05 12.13 16.07
CA PRO A 63 -18.77 11.08 16.80
C PRO A 63 -20.08 10.62 16.16
N SER A 64 -20.77 11.50 15.43
CA SER A 64 -22.05 11.20 14.76
C SER A 64 -21.92 10.29 13.53
N VAL A 65 -20.70 10.01 13.04
CA VAL A 65 -20.49 9.12 11.90
C VAL A 65 -20.86 7.68 12.29
N CYS A 66 -21.82 7.10 11.57
CA CYS A 66 -22.31 5.75 11.84
C CYS A 66 -21.79 4.68 10.85
N ARG A 67 -21.32 5.09 9.67
CA ARG A 67 -20.83 4.20 8.60
C ARG A 67 -19.90 4.92 7.63
N LEU A 68 -19.14 4.15 6.86
CA LEU A 68 -18.36 4.60 5.71
C LEU A 68 -19.02 4.13 4.41
N LEU A 69 -18.88 4.93 3.36
CA LEU A 69 -19.28 4.58 2.00
C LEU A 69 -18.01 4.54 1.14
N MET A 70 -17.56 3.34 0.80
CA MET A 70 -16.43 3.16 -0.11
C MET A 70 -16.96 3.11 -1.53
N LYS A 71 -16.59 4.10 -2.36
CA LYS A 71 -16.89 4.12 -3.80
C LYS A 71 -15.68 3.62 -4.56
N VAL A 72 -15.86 2.61 -5.40
CA VAL A 72 -14.83 2.12 -6.31
C VAL A 72 -14.56 3.16 -7.39
N ILE A 73 -13.30 3.57 -7.53
CA ILE A 73 -12.82 4.41 -8.64
C ILE A 73 -12.17 3.52 -9.70
N ALA A 74 -11.25 2.68 -9.27
CA ALA A 74 -10.66 1.59 -10.04
C ALA A 74 -10.29 0.46 -9.07
N PHE A 75 -10.47 -0.79 -9.49
CA PHE A 75 -10.12 -1.95 -8.68
C PHE A 75 -9.81 -3.12 -9.60
N ASP A 76 -8.56 -3.58 -9.53
CA ASP A 76 -8.03 -4.71 -10.29
C ASP A 76 -6.99 -5.38 -9.38
N VAL A 77 -7.37 -6.51 -8.80
CA VAL A 77 -6.59 -7.31 -7.84
C VAL A 77 -6.68 -8.77 -8.31
N GLU A 78 -5.60 -9.55 -8.18
CA GLU A 78 -5.58 -10.95 -8.66
C GLU A 78 -6.83 -11.72 -8.20
N GLU A 79 -7.53 -12.34 -9.15
CA GLU A 79 -8.74 -13.11 -8.89
C GLU A 79 -8.38 -14.59 -8.68
N ASP A 80 -8.92 -15.17 -7.61
CA ASP A 80 -8.94 -16.62 -7.41
C ASP A 80 -10.26 -17.05 -6.75
N PRO A 81 -10.62 -18.35 -6.77
CA PRO A 81 -11.93 -18.83 -6.34
C PRO A 81 -12.34 -18.47 -4.90
N HIS A 82 -11.41 -18.06 -4.04
CA HIS A 82 -11.68 -17.71 -2.65
C HIS A 82 -11.07 -16.37 -2.21
N CYS A 83 -10.55 -15.56 -3.14
CA CYS A 83 -9.74 -14.38 -2.84
C CYS A 83 -8.67 -14.71 -1.77
N GLY A 84 -7.95 -15.80 -1.98
CA GLY A 84 -6.94 -16.35 -1.07
C GLY A 84 -5.53 -15.80 -1.31
N SER A 85 -5.23 -15.45 -2.56
CA SER A 85 -3.94 -14.95 -3.04
C SER A 85 -3.84 -13.47 -2.71
N ASP A 86 -4.55 -12.63 -3.47
CA ASP A 86 -4.58 -11.18 -3.30
C ASP A 86 -5.98 -10.70 -2.95
N PHE A 87 -6.10 -9.81 -1.97
CA PHE A 87 -7.40 -9.26 -1.60
C PHE A 87 -7.29 -7.94 -0.83
N LEU A 88 -8.29 -7.08 -1.01
CA LEU A 88 -8.57 -6.00 -0.07
C LEU A 88 -9.55 -6.52 0.99
N ASN A 89 -9.10 -6.58 2.25
CA ASN A 89 -9.97 -6.93 3.38
C ASN A 89 -10.69 -5.70 3.91
N VAL A 90 -12.02 -5.72 3.87
CA VAL A 90 -12.85 -4.63 4.32
C VAL A 90 -13.87 -5.13 5.35
N GLY A 91 -13.53 -4.99 6.64
CA GLY A 91 -14.43 -5.38 7.73
C GLY A 91 -14.74 -6.88 7.78
N GLY A 92 -13.79 -7.72 7.33
CA GLY A 92 -13.91 -9.18 7.29
C GLY A 92 -14.23 -9.75 5.92
N ASP A 93 -14.71 -8.92 4.98
CA ASP A 93 -15.00 -9.32 3.62
C ASP A 93 -13.74 -9.17 2.75
N ARG A 94 -13.37 -10.21 1.99
CA ARG A 94 -12.25 -10.17 1.05
C ARG A 94 -12.77 -9.79 -0.34
N LEU A 95 -12.18 -8.75 -0.92
CA LEU A 95 -12.50 -8.28 -2.26
C LEU A 95 -11.30 -8.56 -3.18
N CYS A 96 -11.53 -9.22 -4.31
CA CYS A 96 -10.52 -9.49 -5.34
C CYS A 96 -11.16 -9.43 -6.74
N GLY A 97 -10.36 -9.57 -7.79
CA GLY A 97 -10.77 -9.43 -9.19
C GLY A 97 -10.93 -7.99 -9.63
N VAL A 98 -11.72 -7.78 -10.68
CA VAL A 98 -12.03 -6.45 -11.22
C VAL A 98 -13.39 -5.99 -10.71
N MET A 99 -13.48 -4.78 -10.15
CA MET A 99 -14.77 -4.19 -9.76
C MET A 99 -15.16 -3.01 -10.67
N THR A 100 -16.47 -2.86 -10.85
CA THR A 100 -17.04 -1.77 -11.66
C THR A 100 -16.85 -0.41 -10.99
N GLU A 101 -16.42 0.58 -11.76
CA GLU A 101 -16.37 1.98 -11.31
C GLU A 101 -17.74 2.43 -10.80
N GLY A 102 -17.74 3.13 -9.65
CA GLY A 102 -18.94 3.65 -9.03
C GLY A 102 -19.68 2.66 -8.13
N GLN A 103 -19.27 1.39 -8.07
CA GLN A 103 -19.79 0.44 -7.08
C GLN A 103 -19.57 0.97 -5.65
N ILE A 104 -20.59 0.88 -4.80
CA ILE A 104 -20.55 1.39 -3.42
C ILE A 104 -20.62 0.23 -2.43
N CYS A 105 -19.57 0.10 -1.60
CA CYS A 105 -19.54 -0.79 -0.44
C CYS A 105 -19.90 0.00 0.83
N LYS A 106 -20.87 -0.49 1.58
CA LYS A 106 -21.33 0.16 2.84
C LYS A 106 -20.69 -0.53 4.03
N LEU A 107 -19.87 0.20 4.78
CA LEU A 107 -19.09 -0.36 5.88
C LEU A 107 -19.58 0.21 7.20
N PHE A 108 -19.97 -0.65 8.13
CA PHE A 108 -20.46 -0.23 9.44
C PHE A 108 -19.31 -0.25 10.45
N TYR A 109 -19.19 0.78 11.29
CA TYR A 109 -18.13 0.83 12.31
C TYR A 109 -18.16 -0.33 13.31
N SER A 110 -19.31 -0.99 13.49
CA SER A 110 -19.44 -2.23 14.26
C SER A 110 -18.71 -3.43 13.64
N LYS A 111 -18.44 -3.39 12.32
CA LYS A 111 -17.69 -4.40 11.56
C LYS A 111 -16.28 -3.94 11.17
N LEU A 112 -16.00 -2.64 11.28
CA LEU A 112 -14.68 -2.04 11.01
C LEU A 112 -13.70 -2.27 12.16
N ALA A 113 -13.81 -3.40 12.86
CA ALA A 113 -13.01 -3.70 14.04
C ALA A 113 -11.50 -3.60 13.78
N LEU A 114 -11.08 -3.58 12.51
CA LEU A 114 -9.74 -3.31 12.00
C LEU A 114 -9.90 -3.47 10.46
N ILE A 115 -9.68 -2.43 9.64
CA ILE A 115 -9.37 -2.64 8.20
C ILE A 115 -7.94 -3.19 8.22
N THR A 116 -7.82 -4.45 8.60
CA THR A 116 -6.56 -5.07 8.97
C THR A 116 -6.70 -6.52 8.65
N LYS A 117 -6.19 -6.86 7.48
CA LYS A 117 -5.08 -7.79 7.32
C LYS A 117 -4.87 -7.96 5.84
N ALA A 118 -3.63 -7.72 5.44
CA ALA A 118 -2.99 -8.17 4.21
C ALA A 118 -3.78 -7.88 2.94
N LEU A 119 -3.29 -6.90 2.17
CA LEU A 119 -2.96 -7.31 0.81
C LEU A 119 -1.88 -8.40 0.99
N HIS A 120 -2.26 -9.66 0.84
CA HIS A 120 -1.28 -10.73 0.74
C HIS A 120 -0.95 -10.79 -0.75
N PHE A 121 0.32 -10.92 -1.09
CA PHE A 121 0.75 -10.98 -2.48
C PHE A 121 1.77 -12.12 -2.53
N GLU A 122 1.30 -13.36 -2.63
CA GLU A 122 2.17 -14.54 -2.62
C GLU A 122 2.30 -15.13 -4.02
N LYS A 123 3.54 -15.09 -4.56
CA LYS A 123 4.09 -16.15 -5.41
C LYS A 123 5.53 -16.41 -5.00
#